data_AF-A0A838TDI4-F1
#
_entry.id   AF-A0A838TDI4-F1
#
_cell.length_a   1.000
_cell.length_b   1.000
_cell.length_c   1.000
_cell.angle_alpha   90.00
_cell.angle_beta   90.00
_cell.angle_gamma   90.00
#
_symmetry.space_group_name_H-M   'P 1'
#
loop_
_entity.id
_entity.type
_entity.pdbx_description
1 polymer ?
#
loop_
_entity_poly.entity_id
_entity_poly.type
_entity_poly.pdbx_seq_one_letter_code
_entity_poly.pdbx_strand_id
1 'polypeptide(L)'
;MKRYPNGVDQEFFYEKNCPTHRPSWVKTAKVWSEGNNRDMHYCLAQDLPTLVWAANLADIELHTSLSRKKDVTKPTMMVFDLDPGAPADIVQCCQVGLWLREILEAMKLKSFAKTSGSKGLQLYVPLNTPVTYDQTKALSHALAEYLEREHPKLVVSKMAKALRNRKIFVDWSQNDEHKTTICVYSLRAKDEPTASTPVTWEEVEETVKKKKAKQLVFHCEQTVKRVEKMGDLFGEVETLKQKLPKKWEL
;
A
#
# COMPACT_ATOMS: atom_id res chain seq x y z
N MET A 1 5.14 -1.75 13.02
CA MET A 1 4.05 -2.27 13.87
C MET A 1 3.23 -1.07 14.33
N LYS A 2 1.90 -1.18 14.29
CA LYS A 2 0.97 -0.23 14.90
C LYS A 2 0.10 -0.99 15.89
N ARG A 3 0.39 -0.76 17.16
CA ARG A 3 -0.05 -1.61 18.27
C ARG A 3 -1.24 -1.02 18.99
N TYR A 4 -2.15 -1.90 19.40
CA TYR A 4 -3.43 -1.60 20.04
C TYR A 4 -3.60 -2.43 21.33
N PRO A 5 -2.76 -2.20 22.37
CA PRO A 5 -2.75 -3.07 23.56
C PRO A 5 -4.09 -3.15 24.30
N ASN A 6 -4.88 -2.08 24.21
CA ASN A 6 -6.17 -1.96 24.91
C ASN A 6 -7.37 -1.99 23.95
N GLY A 7 -7.18 -2.51 22.72
CA GLY A 7 -8.23 -2.58 21.70
C GLY A 7 -8.28 -1.38 20.75
N VAL A 8 -9.12 -1.48 19.71
CA VAL A 8 -9.18 -0.53 18.58
C VAL A 8 -9.79 0.83 18.95
N ASP A 9 -10.57 0.87 20.03
CA ASP A 9 -11.23 2.09 20.55
C ASP A 9 -10.35 2.92 21.50
N GLN A 10 -9.16 2.40 21.84
CA GLN A 10 -8.21 3.03 22.76
C GLN A 10 -7.00 3.60 22.02
N GLU A 11 -6.14 4.30 22.75
CA GLU A 11 -4.90 4.84 22.18
C GLU A 11 -4.00 3.74 21.60
N PHE A 12 -3.51 4.01 20.39
CA PHE A 12 -2.54 3.17 19.70
C PHE A 12 -1.20 3.89 19.60
N PHE A 13 -0.15 3.15 19.28
CA PHE A 13 1.15 3.74 18.96
C PHE A 13 1.84 3.02 17.81
N TYR A 14 2.67 3.77 17.09
CA TYR A 14 3.57 3.21 16.07
C TYR A 14 4.89 2.80 16.71
N GLU A 15 5.22 1.53 16.60
CA GLU A 15 6.51 0.98 17.02
C GLU A 15 7.34 0.69 15.76
N LYS A 16 8.19 1.66 15.41
CA LYS A 16 9.13 1.57 14.28
C LYS A 16 10.42 0.84 14.67
N ASN A 17 10.92 1.11 15.88
CA ASN A 17 12.10 0.43 16.40
C ASN A 17 11.65 -0.89 17.06
N CYS A 18 12.23 -2.00 16.63
CA CYS A 18 11.90 -3.33 17.12
C CYS A 18 12.25 -3.44 18.61
N PRO A 19 11.37 -4.02 19.46
CA PRO A 19 11.62 -4.18 20.88
C PRO A 19 13.01 -4.78 21.18
N THR A 20 13.68 -4.22 22.18
CA THR A 20 15.01 -4.70 22.63
C THR A 20 14.93 -6.08 23.25
N HIS A 21 13.84 -6.38 23.95
CA HIS A 21 13.54 -7.67 24.59
C HIS A 21 12.83 -8.68 23.66
N ARG A 22 12.93 -8.49 22.34
CA ARG A 22 12.35 -9.44 21.37
C ARG A 22 13.02 -10.82 21.45
N PRO A 23 12.31 -11.90 21.09
CA PRO A 23 12.93 -13.22 20.97
C PRO A 23 14.12 -13.23 19.99
N SER A 24 15.11 -14.09 20.24
CA SER A 24 16.35 -14.16 19.46
C SER A 24 16.16 -14.55 17.98
N TRP A 25 15.04 -15.21 17.67
CA TRP A 25 14.65 -15.53 16.30
C TRP A 25 14.14 -14.30 15.52
N VAL A 26 13.63 -13.26 16.19
CA VAL A 26 13.13 -12.04 15.54
C VAL A 26 14.30 -11.21 15.03
N LYS A 27 14.53 -11.29 13.72
CA LYS A 27 15.58 -10.54 13.04
C LYS A 27 15.17 -9.09 12.80
N THR A 28 16.17 -8.24 12.55
CA THR A 28 15.96 -6.82 12.28
C THR A 28 16.76 -6.33 11.09
N ALA A 29 16.29 -5.27 10.43
CA ALA A 29 17.06 -4.50 9.47
C ALA A 29 17.47 -3.16 10.08
N LYS A 30 18.71 -2.73 9.87
CA LYS A 30 19.18 -1.40 10.28
C LYS A 30 18.74 -0.38 9.23
N VAL A 31 18.08 0.68 9.66
CA VAL A 31 17.57 1.76 8.81
C VAL A 31 17.93 3.09 9.44
N TRP A 32 18.59 3.96 8.68
CA TRP A 32 18.90 5.31 9.15
C TRP A 32 17.63 6.14 9.31
N SER A 33 17.47 6.84 10.43
CA SER A 33 16.37 7.76 10.66
C SER A 33 16.91 9.17 10.80
N GLU A 34 16.71 10.00 9.78
CA GLU A 34 17.14 11.40 9.79
C GLU A 34 16.51 12.18 10.94
N GLY A 35 15.19 12.05 11.12
CA GLY A 35 14.47 12.77 12.18
C GLY A 35 14.90 12.40 13.61
N ASN A 36 15.48 11.21 13.83
CA ASN A 36 16.02 10.81 15.13
C ASN A 36 17.56 10.91 15.19
N ASN A 37 18.21 11.27 14.08
CA ASN A 37 19.66 11.28 13.90
C ASN A 37 20.35 10.01 14.42
N ARG A 38 19.76 8.84 14.15
CA ARG A 38 20.29 7.54 14.57
C ARG A 38 19.77 6.40 13.71
N ASP A 39 20.45 5.26 13.81
CA ASP A 39 19.95 4.00 13.29
C ASP A 39 18.75 3.49 14.11
N MET A 40 17.76 2.98 13.38
CA MET A 40 16.63 2.24 13.92
C MET A 40 16.70 0.79 13.43
N HIS A 41 16.21 -0.13 14.25
CA HIS A 41 16.13 -1.55 13.92
C HIS A 41 14.69 -1.90 13.60
N TYR A 42 14.35 -2.12 12.34
CA TYR A 42 12.98 -2.49 11.95
C TYR A 42 12.82 -4.00 12.11
N CYS A 43 11.72 -4.47 12.71
CA CYS A 43 11.45 -5.91 12.82
C CYS A 43 11.28 -6.54 11.42
N LEU A 44 11.80 -7.75 11.23
CA LEU A 44 11.65 -8.51 10.01
C LEU A 44 10.75 -9.72 10.24
N ALA A 45 9.48 -9.61 9.87
CA ALA A 45 8.52 -10.71 9.88
C ALA A 45 8.75 -11.63 8.67
N GLN A 46 9.68 -12.57 8.81
CA GLN A 46 10.11 -13.50 7.74
C GLN A 46 9.53 -14.91 7.89
N ASP A 47 8.82 -15.17 8.99
CA ASP A 47 8.31 -16.48 9.35
C ASP A 47 7.05 -16.36 10.20
N LEU A 48 6.32 -17.47 10.29
CA LEU A 48 5.09 -17.57 11.07
C LEU A 48 5.29 -17.24 12.56
N PRO A 49 6.34 -17.76 13.26
CA PRO A 49 6.58 -17.41 14.66
C PRO A 49 6.74 -15.89 14.88
N THR A 50 7.42 -15.18 13.98
CA THR A 50 7.57 -13.73 14.08
C THR A 50 6.25 -12.98 13.87
N LEU A 51 5.41 -13.44 12.93
CA LEU A 51 4.06 -12.87 12.73
C LEU A 51 3.16 -13.10 13.95
N VAL A 52 3.16 -14.31 14.51
CA VAL A 52 2.41 -14.64 15.74
C VAL A 52 2.91 -13.81 16.92
N TRP A 53 4.22 -13.63 17.05
CA TRP A 53 4.81 -12.77 18.07
C TRP A 53 4.37 -11.30 17.93
N ALA A 54 4.35 -10.75 16.71
CA ALA A 54 3.85 -9.40 16.48
C ALA A 54 2.38 -9.26 16.89
N ALA A 55 1.54 -10.23 16.51
CA ALA A 55 0.14 -10.27 16.94
C ALA A 55 -0.01 -10.35 18.48
N ASN A 56 0.83 -11.14 19.16
CA ASN A 56 0.86 -11.23 20.62
C ASN A 56 1.26 -9.91 21.29
N LEU A 57 1.99 -9.03 20.59
CA LEU A 57 2.27 -7.66 21.06
C LEU A 57 1.11 -6.68 20.81
N ALA A 58 -0.07 -7.19 20.43
CA ALA A 58 -1.23 -6.42 20.00
C ALA A 58 -0.97 -5.58 18.73
N ASP A 59 -0.08 -6.05 17.83
CA ASP A 59 0.06 -5.44 16.52
C ASP A 59 -1.11 -5.84 15.61
N ILE A 60 -1.94 -4.87 15.23
CA ILE A 60 -3.10 -5.10 14.35
C ILE A 60 -2.76 -4.66 12.92
N GLU A 61 -2.09 -3.51 12.76
CA GLU A 61 -1.71 -3.01 11.44
C GLU A 61 -0.20 -3.18 11.21
N LEU A 62 0.14 -4.09 10.31
CA LEU A 62 1.50 -4.28 9.80
C LEU A 62 1.75 -3.28 8.67
N HIS A 63 2.84 -2.53 8.77
CA HIS A 63 3.27 -1.55 7.77
C HIS A 63 4.70 -1.84 7.34
N THR A 64 4.95 -1.90 6.04
CA THR A 64 6.26 -2.22 5.45
C THR A 64 6.76 -1.11 4.55
N SER A 65 8.08 -0.98 4.46
CA SER A 65 8.75 -0.20 3.42
C SER A 65 8.55 -0.86 2.05
N LEU A 66 8.73 -0.09 0.96
CA LEU A 66 8.69 -0.63 -0.41
C LEU A 66 9.98 -1.37 -0.81
N SER A 67 11.02 -1.29 0.04
CA SER A 67 12.33 -1.94 -0.12
C SER A 67 12.47 -3.15 0.79
N ARG A 68 13.43 -4.02 0.47
CA ARG A 68 13.79 -5.18 1.30
C ARG A 68 15.07 -4.90 2.08
N LYS A 69 15.29 -5.62 3.19
CA LYS A 69 16.47 -5.49 4.06
C LYS A 69 17.83 -5.50 3.36
N LYS A 70 17.91 -6.15 2.18
CA LYS A 70 19.14 -6.27 1.40
C LYS A 70 19.66 -4.90 0.94
N ASP A 71 18.76 -4.01 0.58
CA ASP A 71 19.08 -2.65 0.17
C ASP A 71 17.85 -1.77 0.42
N VAL A 72 17.85 -1.07 1.55
CA VAL A 72 16.69 -0.28 1.98
C VAL A 72 16.49 0.98 1.14
N THR A 73 17.52 1.40 0.39
CA THR A 73 17.51 2.58 -0.50
C THR A 73 16.90 2.28 -1.88
N LYS A 74 16.70 1.00 -2.21
CA LYS A 74 16.17 0.56 -3.50
C LYS A 74 14.80 -0.08 -3.33
N PRO A 75 13.70 0.59 -3.73
CA PRO A 75 12.39 -0.02 -3.69
C PRO A 75 12.31 -1.21 -4.63
N THR A 76 11.52 -2.20 -4.26
CA THR A 76 11.20 -3.36 -5.08
C THR A 76 9.92 -3.17 -5.89
N MET A 77 9.17 -2.11 -5.62
CA MET A 77 7.87 -1.80 -6.20
C MET A 77 7.61 -0.30 -6.17
N MET A 78 6.80 0.20 -7.11
CA MET A 78 6.22 1.55 -7.09
C MET A 78 4.74 1.44 -6.72
N VAL A 79 4.22 2.38 -5.92
CA VAL A 79 2.86 2.33 -5.37
C VAL A 79 2.07 3.60 -5.67
N PHE A 80 0.78 3.45 -5.91
CA PHE A 80 -0.20 4.54 -5.89
C PHE A 80 -1.25 4.24 -4.81
N ASP A 81 -1.35 5.09 -3.79
CA ASP A 81 -2.40 5.00 -2.78
C ASP A 81 -3.54 5.96 -3.14
N LEU A 82 -4.71 5.42 -3.46
CA LEU A 82 -5.87 6.17 -3.93
C LEU A 82 -6.81 6.44 -2.77
N ASP A 83 -6.73 7.67 -2.27
CA ASP A 83 -7.45 8.12 -1.08
C ASP A 83 -8.68 8.95 -1.46
N PRO A 84 -9.91 8.49 -1.14
CA PRO A 84 -11.10 9.26 -1.44
C PRO A 84 -11.35 10.34 -0.39
N GLY A 85 -11.56 11.58 -0.84
CA GLY A 85 -12.11 12.65 -0.02
C GLY A 85 -13.63 12.67 -0.12
N ALA A 86 -14.29 12.67 1.05
CA ALA A 86 -15.74 12.59 1.14
C ALA A 86 -16.43 13.65 0.24
N PRO A 87 -17.57 13.31 -0.40
CA PRO A 87 -18.30 12.04 -0.32
C PRO A 87 -17.82 10.99 -1.32
N ALA A 88 -16.66 11.18 -1.99
CA ALA A 88 -16.09 10.11 -2.81
C ALA A 88 -15.75 8.90 -1.93
N ASP A 89 -15.77 7.73 -2.54
CA ASP A 89 -15.46 6.44 -1.91
C ASP A 89 -14.62 5.55 -2.85
N ILE A 90 -14.51 4.28 -2.48
CA ILE A 90 -13.72 3.30 -3.22
C ILE A 90 -14.18 3.12 -4.68
N VAL A 91 -15.44 3.43 -5.03
CA VAL A 91 -15.93 3.34 -6.42
C VAL A 91 -15.18 4.34 -7.29
N GLN A 92 -14.97 5.57 -6.80
CA GLN A 92 -14.16 6.55 -7.52
C GLN A 92 -12.67 6.19 -7.51
N CYS A 93 -12.16 5.60 -6.42
CA CYS A 93 -10.79 5.06 -6.42
C CYS A 93 -10.61 3.97 -7.48
N CYS A 94 -11.58 3.08 -7.66
CA CYS A 94 -11.55 2.05 -8.71
C CYS A 94 -11.50 2.69 -10.10
N GLN A 95 -12.32 3.71 -10.36
CA GLN A 95 -12.29 4.41 -11.64
C GLN A 95 -10.91 5.02 -11.95
N VAL A 96 -10.29 5.68 -10.96
CA VAL A 96 -8.95 6.25 -11.10
C VAL A 96 -7.88 5.14 -11.24
N GLY A 97 -8.06 4.03 -10.52
CA GLY A 97 -7.19 2.86 -10.63
C GLY A 97 -7.21 2.22 -12.02
N LEU A 98 -8.37 2.17 -12.68
CA LEU A 98 -8.47 1.67 -14.06
C LEU A 98 -7.74 2.57 -15.05
N TRP A 99 -7.86 3.91 -14.92
CA TRP A 99 -7.09 4.84 -15.75
C TRP A 99 -5.57 4.70 -15.51
N LEU A 100 -5.15 4.59 -14.25
CA LEU A 100 -3.75 4.32 -13.92
C LEU A 100 -3.26 3.01 -14.56
N ARG A 101 -4.07 1.94 -14.47
CA ARG A 101 -3.75 0.65 -15.08
C ARG A 101 -3.55 0.78 -16.58
N GLU A 102 -4.47 1.44 -17.29
CA GLU A 102 -4.37 1.65 -18.74
C GLU A 102 -3.09 2.39 -19.14
N ILE A 103 -2.74 3.46 -18.41
CA ILE A 103 -1.50 4.22 -18.67
C ILE A 103 -0.27 3.35 -18.40
N LEU A 104 -0.26 2.59 -17.30
CA LEU A 104 0.84 1.68 -16.95
C LEU A 104 0.98 0.56 -17.98
N GLU A 105 -0.13 -0.01 -18.46
CA GLU A 105 -0.14 -1.04 -19.51
C GLU A 105 0.42 -0.49 -20.84
N ALA A 106 0.09 0.74 -21.21
CA ALA A 106 0.68 1.42 -22.37
C ALA A 106 2.21 1.61 -22.21
N MET A 107 2.68 1.78 -20.97
CA MET A 107 4.12 1.79 -20.62
C MET A 107 4.75 0.40 -20.49
N LYS A 108 4.00 -0.68 -20.75
CA LYS A 108 4.40 -2.09 -20.57
C LYS A 108 4.74 -2.44 -19.11
N LEU A 109 4.07 -1.79 -18.16
CA LEU A 109 4.16 -2.05 -16.73
C LEU A 109 2.87 -2.72 -16.25
N LYS A 110 2.98 -3.98 -15.86
CA LYS A 110 1.91 -4.71 -15.15
C LYS A 110 1.73 -4.14 -13.76
N SER A 111 0.48 -3.97 -13.34
CA SER A 111 0.10 -3.47 -12.02
C SER A 111 -0.92 -4.38 -11.34
N PHE A 112 -0.96 -4.34 -10.02
CA PHE A 112 -1.78 -5.19 -9.16
C PHE A 112 -2.53 -4.33 -8.15
N ALA A 113 -3.81 -4.63 -7.92
CA ALA A 113 -4.67 -3.84 -7.06
C ALA A 113 -4.97 -4.54 -5.73
N LYS A 114 -4.96 -3.79 -4.64
CA LYS A 114 -5.51 -4.23 -3.35
C LYS A 114 -6.35 -3.14 -2.72
N THR A 115 -7.36 -3.54 -1.95
CA THR A 115 -8.05 -2.59 -1.08
C THR A 115 -7.10 -2.17 0.04
N SER A 116 -7.24 -0.95 0.55
CA SER A 116 -6.46 -0.56 1.74
C SER A 116 -7.00 -1.19 3.02
N GLY A 117 -8.13 -1.91 2.95
CA GLY A 117 -8.92 -2.36 4.10
C GLY A 117 -9.65 -1.24 4.82
N SER A 118 -9.56 0.01 4.33
CA SER A 118 -10.27 1.17 4.86
C SER A 118 -11.16 1.74 3.75
N LYS A 119 -10.92 2.97 3.30
CA LYS A 119 -11.77 3.64 2.29
C LYS A 119 -11.23 3.57 0.86
N GLY A 120 -9.94 3.27 0.68
CA GLY A 120 -9.21 3.48 -0.57
C GLY A 120 -8.79 2.20 -1.30
N LEU A 121 -8.19 2.38 -2.46
CA LEU A 121 -7.59 1.34 -3.30
C LEU A 121 -6.10 1.63 -3.47
N GLN A 122 -5.26 0.60 -3.54
CA GLN A 122 -3.83 0.74 -3.76
C GLN A 122 -3.41 -0.05 -4.98
N LEU A 123 -2.55 0.54 -5.81
CA LEU A 123 -1.95 -0.09 -6.97
C LEU A 123 -0.46 -0.29 -6.74
N TYR A 124 0.03 -1.47 -7.09
CA TYR A 124 1.41 -1.88 -6.95
C TYR A 124 1.97 -2.25 -8.32
N VAL A 125 3.09 -1.63 -8.70
CA VAL A 125 3.87 -1.94 -9.89
C VAL A 125 5.16 -2.63 -9.42
N PRO A 126 5.27 -3.96 -9.51
CA PRO A 126 6.48 -4.65 -9.10
C PRO A 126 7.63 -4.32 -10.04
N LEU A 127 8.78 -4.00 -9.48
CA LEU A 127 9.98 -3.65 -10.24
C LEU A 127 11.04 -4.73 -10.07
N ASN A 128 11.37 -5.12 -8.84
CA ASN A 128 12.35 -6.16 -8.52
C ASN A 128 13.67 -6.07 -9.33
N THR A 129 14.01 -4.85 -9.77
CA THR A 129 15.21 -4.47 -10.52
C THR A 129 15.86 -3.28 -9.84
N PRO A 130 17.16 -2.99 -10.10
CA PRO A 130 17.80 -1.82 -9.52
C PRO A 130 17.10 -0.52 -9.96
N VAL A 131 16.42 0.13 -9.02
CA VAL A 131 15.74 1.43 -9.16
C VAL A 131 15.90 2.22 -7.86
N THR A 132 15.83 3.55 -7.90
CA THR A 132 15.86 4.41 -6.71
C THR A 132 14.48 4.96 -6.38
N TYR A 133 14.28 5.40 -5.13
CA TYR A 133 13.05 6.10 -4.74
C TYR A 133 12.79 7.34 -5.60
N ASP A 134 13.83 8.13 -5.92
CA ASP A 134 13.71 9.30 -6.81
C ASP A 134 13.08 8.94 -8.16
N GLN A 135 13.49 7.83 -8.77
CA GLN A 135 12.93 7.38 -10.05
C GLN A 135 11.46 6.97 -9.92
N THR A 136 11.12 6.19 -8.88
CA THR A 136 9.72 5.79 -8.63
C THR A 136 8.83 6.99 -8.30
N LYS A 137 9.35 7.94 -7.53
CA LYS A 137 8.65 9.16 -7.12
C LYS A 137 8.44 10.11 -8.29
N ALA A 138 9.44 10.28 -9.15
CA ALA A 138 9.33 11.11 -10.34
C ALA A 138 8.24 10.60 -11.30
N LEU A 139 8.23 9.30 -11.61
CA LEU A 139 7.22 8.72 -12.50
C LEU A 139 5.83 8.74 -11.85
N SER A 140 5.71 8.30 -10.60
CA SER A 140 4.40 8.29 -9.91
C SER A 140 3.81 9.69 -9.76
N HIS A 141 4.64 10.70 -9.49
CA HIS A 141 4.20 12.09 -9.44
C HIS A 141 3.72 12.59 -10.80
N ALA A 142 4.50 12.35 -11.88
CA ALA A 142 4.11 12.75 -13.23
C ALA A 142 2.79 12.11 -13.68
N LEU A 143 2.56 10.84 -13.34
CA LEU A 143 1.31 10.14 -13.61
C LEU A 143 0.13 10.71 -12.79
N ALA A 144 0.36 11.09 -11.54
CA ALA A 144 -0.66 11.74 -10.72
C ALA A 144 -1.04 13.13 -11.27
N GLU A 145 -0.06 13.94 -11.69
CA GLU A 145 -0.29 15.25 -12.32
C GLU A 145 -1.00 15.13 -13.67
N TYR A 146 -0.62 14.13 -14.47
CA TYR A 146 -1.30 13.81 -15.72
C TYR A 146 -2.79 13.51 -15.49
N LEU A 147 -3.10 12.61 -14.56
CA LEU A 147 -4.49 12.27 -14.25
C LEU A 147 -5.27 13.44 -13.66
N GLU A 148 -4.64 14.31 -12.86
CA GLU A 148 -5.29 15.54 -12.40
C GLU A 148 -5.62 16.46 -13.57
N ARG A 149 -4.75 16.56 -14.58
CA ARG A 149 -5.01 17.39 -15.78
C ARG A 149 -6.12 16.83 -16.66
N GLU A 150 -6.14 15.52 -16.90
CA GLU A 150 -7.15 14.87 -17.73
C GLU A 150 -8.51 14.75 -17.02
N HIS A 151 -8.50 14.58 -15.69
CA HIS A 151 -9.69 14.36 -14.88
C HIS A 151 -9.76 15.30 -13.66
N PRO A 152 -9.72 16.63 -13.85
CA PRO A 152 -9.57 17.61 -12.75
C PRO A 152 -10.78 17.66 -11.80
N LYS A 153 -11.93 17.12 -12.23
CA LYS A 153 -13.13 17.00 -11.40
C LYS A 153 -13.05 15.83 -10.41
N LEU A 154 -12.24 14.82 -10.69
CA LEU A 154 -12.19 13.58 -9.91
C LEU A 154 -10.83 13.35 -9.25
N VAL A 155 -9.74 13.89 -9.78
CA VAL A 155 -8.38 13.61 -9.32
C VAL A 155 -7.73 14.86 -8.73
N VAL A 156 -6.90 14.67 -7.70
CA VAL A 156 -5.96 15.66 -7.17
C VAL A 156 -4.62 14.97 -6.86
N SER A 157 -3.50 15.60 -7.23
CA SER A 157 -2.14 15.13 -6.92
C SER A 157 -1.47 15.96 -5.82
N LYS A 158 -2.05 17.12 -5.48
CA LYS A 158 -1.57 18.01 -4.41
C LYS A 158 -1.94 17.46 -3.03
N MET A 159 -0.98 17.47 -2.11
CA MET A 159 -1.14 16.86 -0.77
C MET A 159 -2.19 17.56 0.12
N ALA A 160 -2.51 18.84 -0.13
CA ALA A 160 -3.37 19.63 0.73
C ALA A 160 -4.77 19.00 0.89
N LYS A 161 -5.14 18.62 2.13
CA LYS A 161 -6.42 17.95 2.43
C LYS A 161 -7.65 18.74 1.97
N ALA A 162 -7.59 20.08 2.01
CA ALA A 162 -8.66 20.96 1.56
C ALA A 162 -9.03 20.76 0.08
N LEU A 163 -8.10 20.28 -0.75
CA LEU A 163 -8.30 20.06 -2.18
C LEU A 163 -8.94 18.70 -2.49
N ARG A 164 -9.07 17.81 -1.50
CA ARG A 164 -9.56 16.43 -1.68
C ARG A 164 -11.08 16.32 -1.67
N ASN A 165 -11.81 17.38 -1.34
CA ASN A 165 -13.27 17.34 -1.26
C ASN A 165 -13.89 16.80 -2.55
N ARG A 166 -14.62 15.69 -2.46
CA ARG A 166 -15.23 14.96 -3.59
C ARG A 166 -14.26 14.38 -4.63
N LYS A 167 -12.96 14.38 -4.35
CA LYS A 167 -11.91 13.91 -5.28
C LYS A 167 -11.14 12.73 -4.70
N ILE A 168 -10.43 12.04 -5.57
CA ILE A 168 -9.44 11.03 -5.24
C ILE A 168 -8.08 11.69 -5.22
N PHE A 169 -7.42 11.63 -4.07
CA PHE A 169 -6.02 11.95 -3.95
C PHE A 169 -5.20 10.76 -4.44
N VAL A 170 -4.41 10.98 -5.49
CA VAL A 170 -3.43 10.00 -5.96
C VAL A 170 -2.15 10.24 -5.17
N ASP A 171 -1.97 9.51 -4.08
CA ASP A 171 -0.82 9.67 -3.19
C ASP A 171 0.42 8.99 -3.77
N TRP A 172 1.13 9.74 -4.60
CA TRP A 172 2.44 9.39 -5.14
C TRP A 172 3.56 9.50 -4.08
N SER A 173 3.30 10.17 -2.95
CA SER A 173 4.31 10.43 -1.92
C SER A 173 4.67 9.22 -1.07
N GLN A 174 3.93 8.13 -1.21
CA GLN A 174 4.24 6.83 -0.61
C GLN A 174 5.52 6.21 -1.20
N ASN A 175 5.96 6.66 -2.38
CA ASN A 175 7.21 6.24 -3.02
C ASN A 175 8.42 6.96 -2.41
N ASP A 176 8.66 6.73 -1.12
CA ASP A 176 9.68 7.41 -0.34
C ASP A 176 10.27 6.46 0.70
N GLU A 177 11.58 6.53 0.94
CA GLU A 177 12.28 5.60 1.82
C GLU A 177 11.85 5.68 3.29
N HIS A 178 11.29 6.83 3.70
CA HIS A 178 10.81 7.06 5.06
C HIS A 178 9.35 6.68 5.27
N LYS A 179 8.66 6.26 4.21
CA LYS A 179 7.24 5.88 4.23
C LYS A 179 7.08 4.37 4.35
N THR A 180 5.93 3.99 4.87
CA THR A 180 5.50 2.59 4.95
C THR A 180 4.04 2.51 4.52
N THR A 181 3.69 1.45 3.82
CA THR A 181 2.32 1.17 3.42
C THR A 181 1.76 0.01 4.22
N ILE A 182 0.44 -0.03 4.38
CA ILE A 182 -0.25 -1.18 4.99
C ILE A 182 0.09 -2.45 4.19
N CYS A 183 0.58 -3.48 4.88
CA CYS A 183 0.93 -4.74 4.24
C CYS A 183 -0.30 -5.39 3.60
N VAL A 184 -0.04 -6.16 2.54
CA VAL A 184 -1.04 -7.09 2.02
C VAL A 184 -1.47 -8.05 3.14
N TYR A 185 -2.77 -8.35 3.21
CA TYR A 185 -3.43 -9.18 4.23
C TYR A 185 -3.41 -8.63 5.66
N SER A 186 -2.79 -7.47 5.94
CA SER A 186 -2.86 -6.87 7.27
C SER A 186 -4.28 -6.44 7.60
N LEU A 187 -4.68 -6.65 8.85
CA LEU A 187 -5.90 -6.09 9.40
C LEU A 187 -5.82 -4.56 9.49
N ARG A 188 -6.99 -3.94 9.57
CA ARG A 188 -7.19 -2.53 9.87
C ARG A 188 -7.90 -2.41 11.21
N ALA A 189 -7.35 -1.58 12.08
CA ALA A 189 -7.96 -1.30 13.36
C ALA A 189 -9.07 -0.27 13.18
N LYS A 190 -10.24 -0.77 12.80
CA LYS A 190 -11.50 -0.04 12.61
C LYS A 190 -12.60 -0.76 13.39
N ASP A 191 -13.79 -0.16 13.39
CA ASP A 191 -14.99 -0.71 14.02
C ASP A 191 -15.32 -2.13 13.50
N GLU A 192 -14.93 -2.43 12.26
CA GLU A 192 -15.00 -3.77 11.68
C GLU A 192 -13.58 -4.32 11.40
N PRO A 193 -13.35 -5.64 11.57
CA PRO A 193 -12.05 -6.28 11.38
C PRO A 193 -11.74 -6.52 9.89
N THR A 194 -11.68 -5.45 9.11
CA THR A 194 -11.36 -5.49 7.69
C THR A 194 -9.86 -5.71 7.44
N ALA A 195 -9.53 -6.24 6.27
CA ALA A 195 -8.15 -6.47 5.86
C ALA A 195 -7.81 -5.77 4.53
N SER A 196 -6.56 -5.34 4.40
CA SER A 196 -5.98 -4.86 3.14
C SER A 196 -5.83 -6.02 2.16
N THR A 197 -6.81 -6.20 1.28
CA THR A 197 -6.99 -7.47 0.55
C THR A 197 -6.72 -7.30 -0.95
N PRO A 198 -5.86 -8.14 -1.55
CA PRO A 198 -5.72 -8.24 -3.00
C PRO A 198 -7.04 -8.49 -3.73
N VAL A 199 -7.20 -7.80 -4.85
CA VAL A 199 -8.37 -7.92 -5.71
C VAL A 199 -7.95 -8.07 -7.16
N THR A 200 -8.79 -8.75 -7.93
CA THR A 200 -8.63 -8.86 -9.37
C THR A 200 -9.06 -7.55 -10.04
N TRP A 201 -8.58 -7.31 -11.26
CA TRP A 201 -9.01 -6.14 -12.01
C TRP A 201 -10.48 -6.23 -12.44
N GLU A 202 -10.97 -7.44 -12.68
CA GLU A 202 -12.37 -7.72 -12.97
C GLU A 202 -13.29 -7.28 -11.81
N GLU A 203 -12.87 -7.50 -10.56
CA GLU A 203 -13.59 -7.00 -9.37
C GLU A 203 -13.59 -5.46 -9.28
N VAL A 204 -12.49 -4.82 -9.69
CA VAL A 204 -12.38 -3.36 -9.75
C VAL A 204 -13.33 -2.79 -10.81
N GLU A 205 -13.33 -3.36 -12.02
CA GLU A 205 -14.24 -2.98 -13.12
C GLU A 205 -15.71 -3.17 -12.74
N GLU A 206 -16.03 -4.32 -12.13
CA GLU A 206 -17.38 -4.63 -11.69
C GLU A 206 -17.87 -3.64 -10.61
N THR A 207 -16.99 -3.24 -9.69
CA THR A 207 -17.30 -2.27 -8.64
C THR A 207 -17.68 -0.91 -9.22
N VAL A 208 -16.97 -0.45 -10.25
CA VAL A 208 -17.30 0.78 -10.98
C VAL A 208 -18.64 0.63 -11.69
N LYS A 209 -18.83 -0.46 -12.45
CA LYS A 209 -20.05 -0.70 -13.23
C LYS A 209 -21.29 -0.77 -12.35
N LYS A 210 -21.22 -1.47 -11.21
CA LYS A 210 -22.34 -1.67 -10.29
C LYS A 210 -22.49 -0.56 -9.26
N LYS A 211 -21.50 0.32 -9.10
CA LYS A 211 -21.42 1.36 -8.07
C LYS A 211 -21.62 0.80 -6.65
N LYS A 212 -21.02 -0.36 -6.37
CA LYS A 212 -21.18 -1.09 -5.10
C LYS A 212 -19.90 -1.04 -4.25
N ALA A 213 -19.71 0.04 -3.50
CA ALA A 213 -18.54 0.20 -2.62
C ALA A 213 -18.30 -1.00 -1.67
N LYS A 214 -19.38 -1.58 -1.12
CA LYS A 214 -19.30 -2.72 -0.19
C LYS A 214 -18.73 -4.01 -0.81
N GLN A 215 -18.65 -4.11 -2.14
CA GLN A 215 -18.09 -5.30 -2.80
C GLN A 215 -16.58 -5.46 -2.55
N LEU A 216 -15.88 -4.37 -2.26
CA LEU A 216 -14.44 -4.36 -1.98
C LEU A 216 -14.15 -4.15 -0.49
N VAL A 217 -15.03 -4.65 0.37
CA VAL A 217 -14.83 -4.69 1.82
C VAL A 217 -14.70 -6.16 2.22
N PHE A 218 -13.56 -6.50 2.80
CA PHE A 218 -13.23 -7.88 3.17
C PHE A 218 -12.89 -7.94 4.66
N HIS A 219 -13.67 -8.70 5.42
CA HIS A 219 -13.35 -9.06 6.81
C HIS A 219 -12.30 -10.17 6.86
N CYS A 220 -11.62 -10.30 8.00
CA CYS A 220 -10.53 -11.26 8.20
C CYS A 220 -10.85 -12.69 7.69
N GLU A 221 -12.00 -13.26 8.05
CA GLU A 221 -12.40 -14.61 7.61
C GLU A 221 -12.63 -14.70 6.10
N GLN A 222 -13.18 -13.65 5.50
CA GLN A 222 -13.41 -13.60 4.06
C GLN A 222 -12.09 -13.53 3.31
N THR A 223 -11.11 -12.79 3.83
CA THR A 223 -9.76 -12.71 3.27
C THR A 223 -9.07 -14.07 3.27
N VAL A 224 -9.15 -14.84 4.36
CA VAL A 224 -8.60 -16.21 4.41
C VAL A 224 -9.26 -17.13 3.38
N LYS A 225 -10.59 -17.17 3.35
CA LYS A 225 -11.36 -17.97 2.38
C LYS A 225 -11.03 -17.60 0.92
N ARG A 226 -10.77 -16.32 0.66
CA ARG A 226 -10.34 -15.85 -0.68
C ARG A 226 -8.98 -16.41 -1.05
N VAL A 227 -8.00 -16.37 -0.16
CA VAL A 227 -6.66 -16.93 -0.41
C VAL A 227 -6.73 -18.44 -0.65
N GLU A 228 -7.52 -19.16 0.13
CA GLU A 228 -7.73 -20.61 -0.07
C GLU A 228 -8.34 -20.93 -1.44
N LYS A 229 -9.28 -20.09 -1.90
CA LYS A 229 -9.99 -20.29 -3.17
C LYS A 229 -9.21 -19.82 -4.40
N MET A 230 -8.53 -18.68 -4.31
CA MET A 230 -7.94 -17.97 -5.45
C MET A 230 -6.42 -18.05 -5.50
N GLY A 231 -5.78 -18.54 -4.44
CA GLY A 231 -4.34 -18.41 -4.24
C GLY A 231 -3.93 -16.98 -3.87
N ASP A 232 -2.62 -16.74 -3.89
CA ASP A 232 -2.06 -15.41 -3.59
C ASP A 232 -2.01 -14.54 -4.85
N LEU A 233 -3.01 -13.66 -5.00
CA LEU A 233 -3.08 -12.69 -6.11
C LEU A 233 -1.92 -11.69 -6.12
N PHE A 234 -1.19 -11.53 -5.01
CA PHE A 234 -0.04 -10.64 -4.89
C PHE A 234 1.31 -11.37 -4.99
N GLY A 235 1.34 -12.69 -5.18
CA GLY A 235 2.58 -13.46 -5.25
C GLY A 235 3.51 -13.02 -6.38
N GLU A 236 2.95 -12.56 -7.51
CA GLU A 236 3.73 -11.97 -8.61
C GLU A 236 4.41 -10.65 -8.22
N VAL A 237 3.85 -9.87 -7.28
CA VAL A 237 4.45 -8.59 -6.86
C VAL A 237 5.84 -8.82 -6.25
N GLU A 238 6.03 -9.95 -5.59
CA GLU A 238 7.29 -10.31 -4.94
C GLU A 238 8.39 -10.80 -5.91
N THR A 239 8.02 -11.17 -7.13
CA THR A 239 8.93 -11.90 -8.05
C THR A 239 9.03 -11.29 -9.45
N LEU A 240 7.97 -10.65 -9.96
CA LEU A 240 7.94 -10.07 -11.29
C LEU A 240 8.94 -8.93 -11.42
N LYS A 241 9.82 -9.03 -12.42
CA LYS A 241 10.85 -8.02 -12.71
C LYS A 241 10.40 -7.13 -13.85
N GLN A 242 10.32 -5.83 -13.60
CA GLN A 242 9.98 -4.82 -14.59
C GLN A 242 10.97 -3.66 -14.48
N LYS A 243 11.21 -2.99 -15.61
CA LYS A 243 12.09 -1.81 -15.66
C LYS A 243 11.24 -0.59 -15.91
N LEU A 244 11.46 0.45 -15.11
CA LEU A 244 10.85 1.75 -15.40
C LEU A 244 11.34 2.26 -16.78
N PRO A 245 10.45 2.94 -17.54
CA PRO A 245 10.86 3.59 -18.77
C PRO A 245 11.89 4.69 -18.47
N LYS A 246 12.89 4.86 -19.34
CA LYS A 246 13.91 5.92 -19.19
C LYS A 246 13.36 7.33 -19.46
N LYS A 247 12.32 7.39 -20.29
CA LYS A 247 11.55 8.57 -20.66
C LYS A 247 10.11 8.13 -20.83
N TRP A 248 9.18 9.00 -20.48
CA TRP A 248 7.75 8.79 -20.67
C TRP A 248 7.16 10.00 -21.37
N GLU A 249 6.22 9.75 -22.27
CA GLU A 249 5.38 10.77 -22.91
C GLU A 249 3.95 10.54 -22.40
N LEU A 250 3.33 11.60 -21.88
CA LEU A 250 2.04 11.59 -21.17
C LEU A 250 1.06 12.53 -21.86
#